data_AF-Q86QQ1-F1
#
_entry.id   AF-Q86QQ1-F1
#
_cell.length_a   1.000
_cell.length_b   1.000
_cell.length_c   1.000
_cell.angle_alpha   90.00
_cell.angle_beta   90.00
_cell.angle_gamma   90.00
#
_symmetry.space_group_name_H-M   'P 1'
#
loop_
_entity.id
_entity.type
_entity.pdbx_description
1 polymer ?
#
loop_
_entity_poly.entity_id
_entity_poly.type
_entity_poly.pdbx_seq_one_letter_code
_entity_poly.pdbx_strand_id
1 'polypeptide(L)'
;RPRRRNLDLLDKLDDYGIEPDSETLVRKNQFLKTIRKVYNVRVILKCIPFDGKRPNYEYASPRDKFVQIQIFPETIRNRTQFYQLNEVIFCYNSKLQLINCPELIDEYQECNNGFIFKEFNDSSDNDDNHRDDDDDDDDDKNDKDDIDDDDDKD
;
A
#
# COMPACT_ATOMS: atom_id res chain seq x y z
N ARG A 1 2.14 28.72 11.16
CA ARG A 1 2.82 27.41 11.27
C ARG A 1 3.16 26.94 9.87
N PRO A 2 4.44 26.73 9.49
CA PRO A 2 4.75 26.19 8.17
C PRO A 2 4.50 24.68 8.17
N ARG A 3 3.68 24.20 7.23
CA ARG A 3 3.47 22.77 6.99
C ARG A 3 4.79 22.18 6.46
N ARG A 4 5.30 21.12 7.10
CA ARG A 4 6.40 20.29 6.59
C ARG A 4 5.91 19.58 5.30
N ARG A 5 6.02 20.23 4.14
CA ARG A 5 5.59 19.69 2.82
C ARG A 5 6.74 19.07 2.00
N ASN A 6 7.89 18.82 2.61
CA ASN A 6 9.10 18.54 1.83
C ASN A 6 9.30 17.08 1.43
N LEU A 7 8.52 16.12 1.96
CA LEU A 7 8.65 14.67 1.67
C LEU A 7 7.32 14.00 1.37
N ASP A 8 6.48 14.63 0.56
CA ASP A 8 5.39 13.88 -0.04
C ASP A 8 5.95 13.07 -1.22
N LEU A 9 6.28 11.81 -0.97
CA LEU A 9 6.87 10.95 -2.01
C LEU A 9 5.83 10.59 -3.07
N LEU A 10 4.59 10.35 -2.68
CA LEU A 10 3.53 9.91 -3.60
C LEU A 10 3.18 11.02 -4.58
N ASP A 11 2.88 12.22 -4.07
CA ASP A 11 2.58 13.39 -4.91
C ASP A 11 3.69 13.65 -5.93
N LYS A 12 4.95 13.53 -5.51
CA LYS A 12 6.08 13.78 -6.39
C LYS A 12 6.40 12.64 -7.35
N LEU A 13 5.95 11.42 -7.10
CA LEU A 13 6.05 10.31 -8.05
C LEU A 13 4.93 10.40 -9.10
N ASP A 14 3.75 10.84 -8.68
CA ASP A 14 2.58 11.11 -9.53
C ASP A 14 2.88 12.17 -10.61
N ASP A 15 3.61 13.23 -10.27
CA ASP A 15 4.10 14.22 -11.25
C ASP A 15 4.87 13.60 -12.44
N TYR A 16 5.51 12.44 -12.19
CA TYR A 16 6.24 11.66 -13.18
C TYR A 16 5.42 10.50 -13.76
N GLY A 17 4.21 10.25 -13.28
CA GLY A 17 3.33 9.15 -13.71
C GLY A 17 3.73 7.79 -13.15
N ILE A 18 4.42 7.77 -11.99
CA ILE A 18 4.65 6.53 -11.23
C ILE A 18 3.63 6.52 -10.09
N GLU A 19 2.72 5.56 -10.16
CA GLU A 19 1.69 5.36 -9.15
C GLU A 19 1.83 3.94 -8.57
N PRO A 20 1.28 3.68 -7.38
CA PRO A 20 1.12 2.32 -6.90
C PRO A 20 0.23 1.50 -7.87
N ASP A 21 0.77 0.39 -8.38
CA ASP A 21 0.11 -0.54 -9.29
C ASP A 21 0.73 -1.94 -9.15
N SER A 22 -0.08 -2.92 -8.73
CA SER A 22 0.34 -4.32 -8.56
C SER A 22 0.66 -5.04 -9.88
N GLU A 23 0.22 -4.52 -11.02
CA GLU A 23 0.40 -5.14 -12.34
C GLU A 23 1.61 -4.57 -13.11
N THR A 24 2.24 -3.52 -12.58
CA THR A 24 3.33 -2.80 -13.25
C THR A 24 4.66 -2.94 -12.52
N LEU A 25 5.68 -3.38 -13.26
CA LEU A 25 7.07 -3.43 -12.81
C LEU A 25 7.72 -2.04 -12.92
N VAL A 26 8.36 -1.60 -11.84
CA VAL A 26 9.20 -0.40 -11.80
C VAL A 26 10.68 -0.82 -11.83
N ARG A 27 11.48 -0.30 -12.76
CA ARG A 27 12.94 -0.53 -12.72
C ARG A 27 13.59 0.29 -11.61
N LYS A 28 14.39 -0.37 -10.77
CA LYS A 28 15.12 0.28 -9.65
C LYS A 28 15.91 1.49 -10.10
N ASN A 29 16.70 1.36 -11.15
CA ASN A 29 17.57 2.44 -11.64
C ASN A 29 16.77 3.65 -12.13
N GLN A 30 15.57 3.44 -12.67
CA GLN A 30 14.71 4.54 -13.09
C GLN A 30 14.11 5.23 -11.87
N PHE A 31 13.56 4.46 -10.94
CA PHE A 31 13.01 4.99 -9.69
C PHE A 31 14.04 5.82 -8.92
N LEU A 32 15.25 5.28 -8.69
CA LEU A 32 16.33 5.99 -8.01
C LEU A 32 16.75 7.28 -8.72
N LYS A 33 16.74 7.30 -10.06
CA LYS A 33 16.99 8.52 -10.84
C LYS A 33 15.90 9.56 -10.60
N THR A 34 14.63 9.15 -10.56
CA THR A 34 13.49 10.03 -10.26
C THR A 34 13.62 10.62 -8.86
N ILE A 35 13.85 9.79 -7.83
CA ILE A 35 14.08 10.26 -6.46
C ILE A 35 15.22 11.29 -6.41
N ARG A 36 16.33 11.02 -7.09
CA ARG A 36 17.47 11.93 -7.13
C ARG A 36 17.13 13.27 -7.81
N LYS A 37 16.34 13.27 -8.88
CA LYS A 37 15.87 14.53 -9.51
C LYS A 37 15.01 15.34 -8.54
N VAL A 38 14.14 14.66 -7.81
CA VAL A 38 13.10 15.27 -6.97
C VAL A 38 13.63 15.80 -5.64
N TYR A 39 14.54 15.05 -5.01
CA TYR A 39 15.02 15.31 -3.66
C TYR A 39 16.51 15.68 -3.59
N ASN A 40 17.22 15.61 -4.72
CA ASN A 40 18.67 15.85 -4.82
C ASN A 40 19.51 15.00 -3.85
N VAL A 41 19.04 13.79 -3.51
CA VAL A 41 19.74 12.84 -2.65
C VAL A 41 19.61 11.41 -3.18
N ARG A 42 20.49 10.53 -2.69
CA ARG A 42 20.38 9.07 -2.82
C ARG A 42 19.64 8.50 -1.62
N VAL A 43 18.70 7.60 -1.89
CA VAL A 43 17.91 6.86 -0.90
C VAL A 43 18.29 5.37 -0.93
N ILE A 44 17.93 4.66 0.13
CA ILE A 44 18.00 3.20 0.18
C ILE A 44 16.59 2.65 -0.10
N LEU A 45 16.51 1.58 -0.91
CA LEU A 45 15.26 0.88 -1.17
C LEU A 45 15.32 -0.50 -0.52
N LYS A 46 14.27 -0.85 0.22
CA LYS A 46 14.08 -2.23 0.69
C LYS A 46 12.90 -2.86 0.00
N CYS A 47 13.09 -4.12 -0.37
CA CYS A 47 12.08 -4.92 -1.01
C CYS A 47 11.83 -6.22 -0.25
N ILE A 48 10.61 -6.73 -0.37
CA ILE A 48 10.18 -8.03 0.15
C ILE A 48 9.62 -8.88 -0.99
N PRO A 49 9.54 -10.22 -0.85
CA PRO A 49 8.87 -11.06 -1.83
C PRO A 49 7.46 -10.55 -2.12
N PHE A 50 7.07 -10.60 -3.40
CA PHE A 50 5.74 -10.26 -3.84
C PHE A 50 4.92 -11.54 -4.05
N ASP A 51 3.79 -11.62 -3.35
CA ASP A 51 2.89 -12.78 -3.37
C ASP A 51 1.75 -12.65 -4.38
N GLY A 52 1.73 -11.57 -5.17
CA GLY A 52 0.71 -11.32 -6.18
C GLY A 52 0.97 -11.97 -7.53
N LYS A 53 0.10 -11.68 -8.49
CA LYS A 53 0.23 -12.16 -9.87
C LYS A 53 1.42 -11.50 -10.56
N ARG A 54 2.04 -12.23 -11.48
CA ARG A 54 3.12 -11.69 -12.31
C ARG A 54 2.68 -10.40 -13.03
N PRO A 55 3.52 -9.34 -13.04
CA PRO A 55 3.18 -8.08 -13.70
C PRO A 55 3.08 -8.25 -15.22
N ASN A 56 2.11 -7.56 -15.81
CA ASN A 56 1.85 -7.52 -17.25
C ASN A 56 2.44 -6.28 -17.92
N TYR A 57 2.83 -5.28 -17.13
CA TYR A 57 3.30 -3.98 -17.60
C TYR A 57 4.64 -3.60 -16.95
N GLU A 58 5.39 -2.74 -17.61
CA GLU A 58 6.59 -2.09 -17.08
C GLU A 58 6.48 -0.58 -17.31
N TYR A 59 6.91 0.21 -16.33
CA TYR A 59 7.08 1.64 -16.55
C TYR A 59 8.31 1.89 -17.44
N ALA A 60 8.08 2.51 -18.59
CA ALA A 60 9.13 3.04 -19.45
C ALA A 60 9.12 4.56 -19.40
N SER A 61 10.31 5.16 -19.35
CA SER A 61 10.48 6.62 -19.46
C SER A 61 11.06 6.96 -20.84
N PRO A 62 10.22 7.16 -21.88
CA PRO A 62 10.72 7.61 -23.18
C PRO A 62 11.31 9.02 -23.12
N ARG A 63 10.91 9.84 -22.12
CA ARG A 63 11.43 11.19 -21.84
C ARG A 63 11.42 11.48 -20.33
N ASP A 64 10.48 12.31 -19.88
CA ASP A 64 10.37 12.82 -18.50
C ASP A 64 9.15 12.30 -17.73
N LYS A 65 8.15 11.72 -18.43
CA LYS A 65 7.02 11.03 -17.82
C LYS A 65 7.10 9.55 -18.12
N PHE A 66 6.75 8.75 -17.13
CA PHE A 66 6.62 7.32 -17.25
C PHE A 66 5.30 6.97 -17.93
N VAL A 67 5.37 5.95 -18.78
CA VAL A 67 4.20 5.33 -19.41
C VAL A 67 4.29 3.83 -19.19
N GLN A 68 3.15 3.19 -18.96
CA GLN A 68 3.08 1.75 -18.88
C GLN A 68 3.20 1.16 -20.29
N ILE A 69 4.13 0.22 -20.46
CA ILE A 69 4.27 -0.58 -21.67
C ILE A 69 4.01 -2.04 -21.35
N GLN A 70 3.29 -2.72 -22.24
CA GLN A 70 3.00 -4.13 -22.05
C GLN A 70 4.30 -4.96 -22.13
N ILE A 71 4.50 -5.83 -21.16
CA ILE A 71 5.62 -6.76 -21.16
C ILE A 71 5.19 -8.05 -21.86
N PHE A 72 5.90 -8.43 -22.91
CA PHE A 72 5.69 -9.73 -23.52
C PHE A 72 6.12 -10.83 -22.54
N PRO A 73 5.29 -11.85 -22.27
CA PRO A 73 5.58 -12.92 -21.31
C PRO A 73 6.96 -13.57 -21.51
N GLU A 74 7.46 -13.61 -22.74
CA GLU A 74 8.76 -14.15 -23.09
C GLU A 74 9.94 -13.41 -22.45
N THR A 75 9.83 -12.11 -22.22
CA THR A 75 10.92 -11.27 -21.69
C THR A 75 11.15 -11.44 -20.17
N ILE A 76 10.15 -11.95 -19.44
CA ILE A 76 10.26 -12.24 -18.00
C ILE A 76 10.14 -13.73 -17.69
N ARG A 77 10.17 -14.61 -18.72
CA ARG A 77 9.95 -16.08 -18.61
C ARG A 77 10.82 -16.77 -17.55
N ASN A 78 11.95 -16.18 -17.16
CA ASN A 78 12.91 -16.78 -16.25
C ASN A 78 12.91 -16.21 -14.81
N ARG A 79 12.00 -15.28 -14.46
CA ARG A 79 11.91 -14.80 -13.07
C ARG A 79 10.93 -15.67 -12.28
N THR A 80 11.47 -16.40 -11.31
CA THR A 80 10.70 -17.25 -10.39
C THR A 80 10.08 -16.46 -9.24
N GLN A 81 10.68 -15.33 -8.86
CA GLN A 81 10.21 -14.47 -7.76
C GLN A 81 10.22 -13.00 -8.20
N PHE A 82 9.11 -12.31 -7.92
CA PHE A 82 9.04 -10.85 -7.99
C PHE A 82 9.15 -10.27 -6.58
N TYR A 83 9.57 -9.02 -6.50
CA TYR A 83 9.71 -8.31 -5.24
C TYR A 83 8.85 -7.06 -5.27
N GLN A 84 8.28 -6.68 -4.14
CA GLN A 84 7.58 -5.41 -3.97
C GLN A 84 8.40 -4.44 -3.15
N LEU A 85 8.23 -3.15 -3.43
CA LEU A 85 8.80 -2.07 -2.63
C LEU A 85 8.15 -2.11 -1.25
N ASN A 86 8.98 -2.19 -0.21
CA ASN A 86 8.54 -2.15 1.19
C ASN A 86 8.86 -0.79 1.82
N GLU A 87 10.08 -0.29 1.64
CA GLU A 87 10.53 0.96 2.25
C GLU A 87 11.38 1.79 1.30
N VAL A 88 11.20 3.12 1.37
CA VAL A 88 12.12 4.12 0.81
C VAL A 88 12.73 4.90 1.96
N ILE A 89 14.02 4.71 2.19
CA ILE A 89 14.73 5.25 3.35
C ILE A 89 15.50 6.50 2.93
N PHE A 90 15.10 7.63 3.53
CA PHE A 90 15.81 8.90 3.42
C PHE A 90 16.75 9.10 4.61
N CYS A 91 17.95 9.60 4.34
CA CYS A 91 18.94 9.87 5.39
C CYS A 91 19.03 11.36 5.70
N TYR A 92 19.23 11.65 6.98
CA TYR A 92 19.37 13.01 7.49
C TYR A 92 20.65 13.13 8.31
N ASN A 93 21.28 14.29 8.25
CA ASN A 93 22.35 14.61 9.19
C ASN A 93 21.77 15.01 10.57
N SER A 94 22.63 15.22 11.56
CA SER A 94 22.23 15.65 12.91
C SER A 94 21.49 16.99 12.96
N LYS A 95 21.53 17.77 11.88
CA LYS A 95 20.78 19.04 11.72
C LYS A 95 19.43 18.83 11.02
N LEU A 96 18.99 17.59 10.84
CA LEU A 96 17.75 17.22 10.13
C LEU A 96 17.72 17.71 8.67
N GLN A 97 18.88 17.82 8.04
CA GLN A 97 18.98 18.12 6.61
C GLN A 97 19.10 16.82 5.83
N LEU A 98 18.35 16.73 4.73
CA LEU A 98 18.40 15.60 3.83
C LEU A 98 19.81 15.46 3.25
N ILE A 99 20.37 14.25 3.31
CA ILE A 99 21.69 13.92 2.78
C ILE A 99 21.62 12.61 1.98
N ASN A 100 22.68 12.33 1.22
CA ASN A 100 22.83 11.00 0.61
C ASN A 100 22.95 9.94 1.70
N CYS A 101 22.17 8.86 1.57
CA CYS A 101 22.40 7.69 2.39
C CYS A 101 23.78 7.06 2.11
N PRO A 102 24.49 6.55 3.14
CA PRO A 102 25.71 5.79 2.95
C PRO A 102 25.41 4.47 2.21
N GLU A 103 26.38 3.98 1.44
CA GLU A 103 26.29 2.72 0.67
C GLU A 103 26.50 1.50 1.60
N LEU A 104 25.64 1.36 2.60
CA LEU A 104 25.60 0.20 3.49
C LEU A 104 24.22 -0.45 3.35
N ILE A 105 24.12 -1.48 2.53
CA ILE A 105 22.89 -2.27 2.40
C ILE A 105 23.29 -3.74 2.47
N ASP A 106 22.68 -4.47 3.41
CA ASP A 106 22.68 -5.93 3.39
C ASP A 106 22.01 -6.41 2.09
N GLU A 107 22.74 -7.18 1.28
CA GLU A 107 22.31 -7.67 -0.04
C GLU A 107 20.95 -8.41 0.00
N TYR A 108 20.57 -8.97 1.15
CA TYR A 108 19.39 -9.83 1.31
C TYR A 108 18.03 -9.11 1.28
N GLN A 109 17.98 -7.78 1.46
CA GLN A 109 16.73 -7.00 1.39
C GLN A 109 16.73 -5.96 0.28
N GLU A 110 17.76 -5.98 -0.57
CA GLU A 110 17.89 -4.98 -1.62
C GLU A 110 16.88 -5.25 -2.73
N CYS A 111 16.22 -4.20 -3.19
CA CYS A 111 15.51 -4.26 -4.45
C CYS A 111 16.52 -4.60 -5.56
N ASN A 112 16.30 -5.72 -6.26
CA ASN A 112 17.12 -6.14 -7.40
C ASN A 112 16.89 -5.20 -8.61
N ASN A 113 16.87 -5.74 -9.83
CA ASN A 113 16.71 -4.97 -11.08
C ASN A 113 15.39 -4.18 -11.20
N GLY A 114 14.39 -4.48 -10.37
CA GLY A 114 13.10 -3.82 -10.32
C GLY A 114 12.20 -4.42 -9.26
N PHE A 115 11.08 -3.75 -9.02
CA PHE A 115 10.12 -4.10 -7.99
C PHE A 115 8.71 -3.69 -8.41
N ILE A 116 7.72 -4.23 -7.73
CA ILE A 116 6.32 -3.86 -7.85
C ILE A 116 6.04 -2.81 -6.79
N PHE A 117 5.45 -1.69 -7.19
CA PHE A 117 5.04 -0.66 -6.25
C PHE A 117 3.56 -0.89 -5.96
N LYS A 118 3.24 -1.78 -5.02
CA LYS A 118 1.86 -2.20 -4.75
C LYS A 118 1.04 -1.09 -4.11
N GLU A 119 -0.25 -1.05 -4.41
CA GLU A 119 -1.25 -0.20 -3.76
C GLU A 119 -1.29 -0.46 -2.25
N PHE A 120 -1.45 0.61 -1.47
CA PHE A 120 -1.70 0.46 -0.03
C PHE A 120 -3.11 -0.10 0.14
N ASN A 121 -3.25 -1.27 0.75
CA ASN A 121 -4.57 -1.67 1.22
C ASN A 121 -4.97 -0.66 2.31
N ASP A 122 -5.99 0.15 2.04
CA ASP A 122 -6.73 0.82 3.10
C ASP A 122 -7.44 -0.28 3.90
N SER A 123 -6.73 -0.88 4.87
CA SER A 123 -7.42 -1.55 5.96
C SER A 123 -8.06 -0.45 6.81
N SER A 124 -9.19 0.08 6.35
CA SER A 124 -10.20 0.58 7.26
C SER A 124 -10.78 -0.64 7.97
N ASP A 125 -9.99 -1.24 8.84
CA ASP A 125 -10.51 -2.05 9.93
C ASP A 125 -11.22 -1.04 10.83
N ASN A 126 -12.49 -0.76 10.50
CA ASN A 126 -13.42 -0.22 11.47
C ASN A 126 -13.46 -1.25 12.59
N ASP A 127 -12.69 -1.01 13.65
CA ASP A 127 -12.99 -1.50 14.99
C ASP A 127 -14.31 -0.85 15.44
N ASP A 128 -15.42 -1.22 14.79
CA ASP A 128 -16.75 -1.09 15.36
C ASP A 128 -16.83 -2.13 16.48
N ASN A 129 -16.28 -1.74 17.64
CA ASN A 129 -16.60 -2.34 18.91
C ASN A 129 -18.11 -2.18 19.14
N HIS A 130 -18.93 -3.09 18.61
CA HIS A 130 -20.22 -3.39 19.23
C HIS A 130 -19.91 -4.20 20.49
N ARG A 131 -19.70 -3.47 21.58
CA ARG A 131 -20.02 -3.99 22.90
C ARG A 131 -21.54 -4.02 22.95
N ASP A 132 -22.10 -5.19 22.72
CA ASP A 132 -23.43 -5.51 23.20
C ASP A 132 -23.28 -5.54 24.73
N ASP A 133 -23.51 -4.38 25.36
CA ASP A 133 -23.68 -4.29 26.80
C ASP A 133 -25.03 -4.95 27.11
N ASP A 134 -24.94 -6.15 27.67
CA ASP A 134 -26.02 -6.83 28.37
C ASP A 134 -26.46 -5.96 29.56
N ASP A 135 -27.63 -5.34 29.44
CA ASP A 135 -28.38 -4.83 30.59
C ASP A 135 -29.75 -5.53 30.60
N ASP A 136 -29.81 -6.60 31.38
CA ASP A 136 -31.03 -7.12 32.00
C ASP A 136 -31.67 -6.02 32.86
N ASP A 137 -33.00 -5.84 32.78
CA ASP A 137 -33.83 -5.72 33.98
C ASP A 137 -35.33 -5.69 33.64
N ASP A 138 -36.05 -6.45 34.44
CA ASP A 138 -37.48 -6.75 34.44
C ASP A 138 -38.39 -5.53 34.72
N ASP A 139 -39.65 -5.62 34.28
CA ASP A 139 -40.82 -5.72 35.17
C ASP A 139 -42.11 -5.07 34.61
N ASP A 140 -43.16 -5.89 34.69
CA ASP A 140 -44.56 -5.60 34.96
C ASP A 140 -45.39 -4.68 34.06
N LYS A 141 -46.46 -5.28 33.50
CA LYS A 141 -47.84 -4.87 33.84
C LYS A 141 -48.90 -5.89 33.41
N ASN A 142 -49.44 -6.54 34.45
CA ASN A 142 -50.86 -6.73 34.75
C ASN A 142 -51.79 -7.42 33.73
N ASP A 143 -52.18 -8.64 34.12
CA ASP A 143 -53.56 -9.13 34.27
C ASP A 143 -54.67 -8.40 33.51
N LYS A 144 -55.36 -9.18 32.67
CA LYS A 144 -56.79 -9.47 32.88
C LYS A 144 -57.20 -10.74 32.15
N ASP A 145 -57.62 -11.70 32.96
CA ASP A 145 -58.46 -12.82 32.59
C ASP A 145 -59.72 -12.36 31.86
N ASP A 146 -60.18 -13.18 30.90
CA ASP A 146 -61.59 -13.54 30.70
C ASP A 146 -61.65 -14.78 29.76
N ILE A 147 -61.56 -15.94 30.40
CA ILE A 147 -62.44 -17.13 30.28
C ILE A 147 -63.81 -16.77 29.63
N ASP A 148 -64.40 -17.44 28.64
CA ASP A 148 -64.69 -18.88 28.47
C ASP A 148 -65.32 -19.18 27.07
N ASP A 149 -65.41 -20.48 26.77
CA ASP A 149 -66.43 -21.20 25.98
C ASP A 149 -66.34 -21.37 24.44
N ASP A 150 -66.06 -22.64 24.08
CA ASP A 150 -66.84 -23.55 23.22
C ASP A 150 -67.40 -23.05 21.88
N ASP A 151 -66.98 -23.73 20.79
CA ASP A 151 -67.82 -24.79 20.19
C ASP A 151 -67.14 -25.46 18.97
N ASP A 152 -67.21 -26.78 18.98
CA ASP A 152 -66.87 -27.71 17.89
C ASP A 152 -67.79 -27.58 16.66
N LYS A 153 -67.29 -28.14 15.53
CA LYS A 153 -67.98 -28.60 14.28
C LYS A 153 -68.21 -27.54 13.18
N ASP A 154 -68.03 -27.83 11.89
CA ASP A 154 -67.95 -29.07 11.08
C ASP A 154 -66.80 -29.02 10.05
#